data_AF-A0A0N5AF41-F1
#
_entry.id   AF-A0A0N5AF41-F1
#
_cell.length_a   1.000
_cell.length_b   1.000
_cell.length_c   1.000
_cell.angle_alpha   90.00
_cell.angle_beta   90.00
_cell.angle_gamma   90.00
#
_symmetry.space_group_name_H-M   'P 1'
#
loop_
_entity.id
_entity.type
_entity.pdbx_description
1 polymer ?
#
loop_
_entity_poly.entity_id
_entity_poly.type
_entity_poly.pdbx_seq_one_letter_code
_entity_poly.pdbx_strand_id
1 'polypeptide(L)'
;KDELEKDFNESFVWDWPFCEDRIARGYLSAEKFFVCLPFGHGGTGESKGTMKKFEKISESGFSWSIGLCSTSEDSGTCFWRIEIETIKNLNMLVLNASRDISRSDESGKRLKRVRKVYRLPYHYDVATLITASYDWAIVIEAFRRVDVRTKRPIPIRRAETLT
;
A
#
# COMPACT_ATOMS: atom_id res chain seq x y z
N LYS A 1 -9.29 -28.47 11.94
CA LYS A 1 -9.72 -27.05 11.76
C LYS A 1 -8.52 -26.12 11.83
N ASP A 2 -7.66 -26.24 12.84
CA ASP A 2 -6.43 -25.43 12.96
C ASP A 2 -5.39 -25.69 11.85
N GLU A 3 -5.27 -26.91 11.32
CA GLU A 3 -4.35 -27.20 10.20
C GLU A 3 -4.77 -26.55 8.88
N LEU A 4 -6.08 -26.49 8.61
CA LEU A 4 -6.63 -25.83 7.41
C LEU A 4 -6.49 -24.30 7.45
N GLU A 5 -6.43 -23.69 8.64
CA GLU A 5 -6.14 -22.26 8.77
C GLU A 5 -4.65 -21.94 8.62
N LYS A 6 -3.75 -22.84 9.00
CA LYS A 6 -2.30 -22.66 8.82
C LYS A 6 -1.90 -22.53 7.35
N ASP A 7 -2.63 -23.20 6.46
CA ASP A 7 -2.36 -23.18 5.01
C ASP A 7 -3.18 -22.13 4.25
N PHE A 8 -3.90 -21.24 4.95
CA PHE A 8 -4.67 -20.19 4.28
C PHE A 8 -3.74 -19.17 3.63
N ASN A 9 -3.74 -19.15 2.30
CA ASN A 9 -3.06 -18.17 1.47
C ASN A 9 -3.90 -17.83 0.24
N GLU A 10 -4.25 -16.56 0.07
CA GLU A 10 -4.97 -16.05 -1.09
C GLU A 10 -4.22 -14.84 -1.65
N SER A 11 -4.00 -14.79 -2.96
CA SER A 11 -3.32 -13.68 -3.63
C SER A 11 -4.32 -12.78 -4.36
N PHE A 12 -4.09 -11.48 -4.36
CA PHE A 12 -4.84 -10.51 -5.14
C PHE A 12 -3.92 -9.49 -5.80
N VAL A 13 -4.46 -8.76 -6.78
CA VAL A 13 -3.73 -7.73 -7.52
C VAL A 13 -4.53 -6.44 -7.57
N TRP A 14 -3.82 -5.32 -7.45
CA TRP A 14 -4.36 -3.98 -7.73
C TRP A 14 -3.67 -3.41 -8.96
N ASP A 15 -4.46 -2.82 -9.86
CA ASP A 15 -3.92 -1.98 -10.93
C ASP A 15 -3.13 -0.80 -10.33
N TRP A 16 -1.87 -0.66 -10.71
CA TRP A 16 -0.90 0.19 -10.05
C TRP A 16 0.04 0.85 -11.06
N PRO A 17 -0.29 2.04 -11.60
CA PRO A 17 0.36 2.63 -12.78
C PRO A 17 1.76 3.21 -12.55
N PHE A 18 2.37 2.87 -11.41
CA PHE A 18 3.60 3.45 -10.88
C PHE A 18 4.81 2.52 -10.98
N CYS A 19 4.60 1.26 -11.38
CA CYS A 19 5.64 0.30 -11.75
C CYS A 19 5.45 -0.17 -13.20
N GLU A 20 6.46 -0.83 -13.77
CA GLU A 20 6.47 -1.30 -15.16
C GLU A 20 5.34 -2.29 -15.45
N ASP A 21 5.19 -3.29 -14.58
CA ASP A 21 4.14 -4.32 -14.66
C ASP A 21 2.72 -3.77 -14.44
N ARG A 22 2.60 -2.51 -14.02
CA ARG A 22 1.35 -1.86 -13.61
C ARG A 22 0.53 -2.60 -12.55
N ILE A 23 1.19 -3.41 -11.73
CA ILE A 23 0.53 -4.28 -10.74
C ILE A 23 1.16 -4.09 -9.36
N ALA A 24 0.31 -3.95 -8.36
CA ALA A 24 0.62 -4.14 -6.95
C ALA A 24 0.08 -5.50 -6.51
N ARG A 25 0.95 -6.34 -5.95
CA ARG A 25 0.59 -7.69 -5.50
C ARG A 25 0.31 -7.66 -4.01
N GLY A 26 -0.76 -8.34 -3.61
CA GLY A 26 -1.10 -8.55 -2.22
C GLY A 26 -1.44 -9.99 -1.92
N TYR A 27 -1.39 -10.33 -0.64
CA TYR A 27 -1.77 -11.65 -0.16
C TYR A 27 -2.49 -11.57 1.18
N LEU A 28 -3.33 -12.56 1.43
CA LEU A 28 -4.06 -12.78 2.67
C LEU A 28 -3.50 -14.08 3.26
N SER A 29 -2.84 -14.00 4.40
CA SER A 29 -2.33 -15.17 5.12
C SER A 29 -3.16 -15.46 6.37
N ALA A 30 -2.88 -16.58 7.03
CA ALA A 30 -3.45 -16.92 8.33
C ALA A 30 -3.28 -15.81 9.40
N GLU A 31 -2.30 -14.93 9.22
CA GLU A 31 -1.86 -13.95 10.22
C GLU A 31 -2.15 -12.51 9.79
N LYS A 32 -1.98 -12.17 8.51
CA LYS A 32 -2.04 -10.79 8.03
C LYS A 32 -2.55 -10.65 6.61
N PHE A 33 -3.19 -9.52 6.38
CA PHE A 33 -3.33 -8.89 5.08
C PHE A 33 -2.00 -8.20 4.73
N PHE A 34 -1.58 -8.30 3.48
CA PHE A 34 -0.40 -7.64 2.95
C PHE A 34 -0.65 -7.11 1.54
N VAL A 35 -0.13 -5.93 1.24
CA VAL A 35 0.01 -5.46 -0.15
C VAL A 35 1.34 -4.71 -0.30
N CYS A 36 2.04 -5.02 -1.39
CA CYS A 36 3.24 -4.32 -1.82
C CYS A 36 2.90 -3.37 -2.96
N LEU A 37 3.26 -2.10 -2.80
CA LEU A 37 3.06 -1.00 -3.73
C LEU A 37 4.42 -0.63 -4.35
N PRO A 38 4.86 -1.32 -5.42
CA PRO A 38 6.16 -1.09 -6.01
C PRO A 38 6.23 0.22 -6.81
N PHE A 39 7.42 0.79 -6.93
CA PHE A 39 7.70 1.93 -7.80
C PHE A 39 8.71 1.52 -8.87
N GLY A 40 8.53 2.04 -10.09
CA GLY A 40 9.54 1.94 -11.14
C GLY A 40 10.71 2.90 -10.90
N HIS A 41 11.46 3.23 -11.96
CA HIS A 41 12.49 4.28 -11.94
C HIS A 41 11.94 5.56 -11.24
N GLY A 42 12.64 6.01 -10.19
CA GLY A 42 12.21 7.10 -9.31
C GLY A 42 11.63 6.70 -7.94
N GLY A 43 11.80 5.44 -7.52
CA GLY A 43 11.62 5.02 -6.12
C GLY A 43 12.61 5.72 -5.18
N THR A 44 12.26 5.84 -3.90
CA THR A 44 12.87 6.72 -2.88
C THR A 44 14.15 6.18 -2.25
N GLY A 45 14.96 5.48 -3.04
CA GLY A 45 16.18 4.85 -2.57
C GLY A 45 17.42 5.71 -2.74
N GLU A 46 18.15 5.90 -1.65
CA GLU A 46 19.53 6.42 -1.67
C GLU A 46 20.42 5.57 -2.60
N SER A 47 20.13 4.27 -2.69
CA SER A 47 20.82 3.29 -3.53
C SER A 47 20.78 3.57 -5.04
N LYS A 48 19.82 4.38 -5.51
CA LYS A 48 19.70 4.79 -6.92
C LYS A 48 19.97 6.29 -7.14
N GLY A 49 20.63 6.96 -6.20
CA GLY A 49 20.97 8.38 -6.32
C GLY A 49 19.76 9.33 -6.23
N THR A 50 18.61 8.84 -5.75
CA THR A 50 17.43 9.68 -5.51
C THR A 50 17.56 10.35 -4.14
N MET A 51 17.36 11.67 -4.09
CA MET A 51 17.90 12.48 -2.99
C MET A 51 17.15 12.39 -1.66
N LYS A 52 15.95 11.78 -1.55
CA LYS A 52 15.23 11.71 -0.26
C LYS A 52 14.36 10.46 -0.09
N LYS A 53 14.54 9.80 1.05
CA LYS A 53 13.62 8.78 1.59
C LYS A 53 12.25 9.41 1.85
N PHE A 54 11.22 8.58 1.81
CA PHE A 54 9.86 8.94 2.20
C PHE A 54 9.81 9.50 3.66
N GLU A 55 9.58 10.81 3.82
CA GLU A 55 9.45 11.48 5.13
C GLU A 55 7.97 11.60 5.55
N LYS A 56 7.63 11.18 6.77
CA LYS A 56 6.26 11.27 7.31
C LYS A 56 5.91 12.74 7.60
N ILE A 57 5.14 13.40 6.73
CA ILE A 57 4.86 14.85 6.83
C ILE A 57 3.79 15.21 7.88
N SER A 58 2.82 14.32 8.17
CA SER A 58 1.76 14.61 9.14
C SER A 58 1.17 13.35 9.76
N GLU A 59 0.79 13.44 11.02
CA GLU A 59 0.06 12.40 11.74
C GLU A 59 -1.26 12.99 12.26
N SER A 60 -2.24 13.11 11.37
CA SER A 60 -3.64 13.26 11.77
C SER A 60 -4.48 12.20 11.06
N GLY A 61 -4.88 11.16 11.81
CA GLY A 61 -5.92 10.23 11.36
C GLY A 61 -5.59 9.33 10.17
N PHE A 62 -4.32 8.93 10.01
CA PHE A 62 -3.77 7.96 9.03
C PHE A 62 -3.21 8.51 7.71
N SER A 63 -3.45 9.78 7.34
CA SER A 63 -2.91 10.38 6.11
C SER A 63 -1.52 11.00 6.32
N TRP A 64 -0.52 10.57 5.54
CA TRP A 64 0.83 11.11 5.55
C TRP A 64 1.34 11.24 4.12
N SER A 65 1.63 12.47 3.67
CA SER A 65 2.11 12.77 2.31
C SER A 65 3.61 12.54 2.18
N ILE A 66 4.08 12.21 0.96
CA ILE A 66 5.49 11.87 0.74
C ILE A 66 6.06 12.17 -0.65
N GLY A 67 7.13 12.96 -0.70
CA GLY A 67 8.26 12.73 -1.62
C GLY A 67 8.63 13.84 -2.62
N LEU A 68 9.92 14.19 -2.63
CA LEU A 68 10.64 14.85 -3.74
C LEU A 68 11.65 13.85 -4.33
N CYS A 69 11.60 13.58 -5.63
CA CYS A 69 12.56 12.73 -6.33
C CYS A 69 13.03 13.43 -7.62
N SER A 70 14.27 13.90 -7.65
CA SER A 70 14.94 14.28 -8.89
C SER A 70 15.59 13.03 -9.48
N THR A 71 15.09 12.53 -10.60
CA THR A 71 15.77 11.49 -11.37
C THR A 71 16.87 12.14 -12.20
N SER A 72 18.12 11.65 -12.08
CA SER A 72 19.27 12.14 -12.85
C SER A 72 19.24 11.75 -14.34
N GLU A 73 18.46 10.73 -14.72
CA GLU A 73 18.46 10.19 -16.09
C GLU A 73 17.65 11.02 -17.10
N ASP A 74 16.59 11.72 -16.67
CA ASP A 74 15.57 12.31 -17.58
C ASP A 74 15.43 13.84 -17.49
N SER A 75 16.37 14.56 -16.86
CA SER A 75 16.33 16.03 -16.66
C SER A 75 15.03 16.56 -16.00
N GLY A 76 14.27 15.67 -15.34
CA GLY A 76 12.96 15.96 -14.79
C GLY A 76 12.90 15.82 -13.27
N THR A 77 12.02 16.62 -12.64
CA THR A 77 11.66 16.51 -11.24
C THR A 77 10.34 15.77 -11.08
N CYS A 78 10.33 14.78 -10.20
CA CYS A 78 9.15 14.00 -9.85
C CYS A 78 8.73 14.29 -8.41
N PHE A 79 7.47 14.62 -8.19
CA PHE A 79 6.88 14.79 -6.87
C PHE A 79 5.93 13.63 -6.63
N TRP A 80 6.17 12.88 -5.56
CA TRP A 80 5.26 11.83 -5.14
C TRP A 80 4.36 12.37 -4.02
N ARG A 81 3.19 11.76 -3.91
CA ARG A 81 2.34 11.91 -2.73
C ARG A 81 1.52 10.65 -2.60
N ILE A 82 1.66 9.99 -1.45
CA ILE A 82 0.86 8.84 -1.08
C ILE A 82 0.08 9.25 0.17
N GLU A 83 -1.17 8.84 0.27
CA GLU A 83 -2.03 9.10 1.43
C GLU A 83 -2.77 7.81 1.72
N ILE A 84 -2.70 7.38 2.96
CA ILE A 84 -3.40 6.20 3.44
C ILE A 84 -4.47 6.70 4.41
N GLU A 85 -5.65 6.13 4.40
CA GLU A 85 -6.72 6.49 5.33
C GLU A 85 -7.42 5.20 5.76
N THR A 86 -7.76 5.11 7.04
CA THR A 86 -8.50 3.97 7.58
C THR A 86 -9.89 4.41 8.04
N ILE A 87 -10.91 3.75 7.51
CA ILE A 87 -12.31 3.94 7.92
C ILE A 87 -12.68 2.76 8.82
N LYS A 88 -12.39 2.90 10.13
CA LYS A 88 -12.50 1.81 11.13
C LYS A 88 -13.89 1.17 11.16
N ASN A 89 -14.94 1.99 11.13
CA ASN A 89 -16.33 1.52 11.21
C ASN A 89 -16.74 0.62 10.05
N LEU A 90 -16.06 0.74 8.89
CA LEU A 90 -16.32 -0.07 7.71
C LEU A 90 -15.25 -1.15 7.48
N ASN A 91 -14.19 -1.19 8.31
CA ASN A 91 -12.99 -2.01 8.11
C ASN A 91 -12.32 -1.77 6.74
N MET A 92 -12.20 -0.50 6.35
CA MET A 92 -11.74 -0.13 4.99
C MET A 92 -10.43 0.66 5.00
N LEU A 93 -9.59 0.34 4.03
CA LEU A 93 -8.38 1.05 3.64
C LEU A 93 -8.67 1.89 2.40
N VAL A 94 -8.32 3.17 2.45
CA VAL A 94 -8.31 4.07 1.30
C VAL A 94 -6.86 4.48 1.05
N LEU A 95 -6.40 4.28 -0.18
CA LEU A 95 -5.08 4.65 -0.65
C LEU A 95 -5.24 5.66 -1.80
N ASN A 96 -4.70 6.86 -1.65
CA ASN A 96 -4.50 7.79 -2.75
C ASN A 96 -3.00 7.84 -3.04
N ALA A 97 -2.61 7.62 -4.29
CA ALA A 97 -1.23 7.84 -4.71
C ALA A 97 -1.21 8.71 -5.96
N SER A 98 -0.31 9.68 -5.98
CA SER A 98 -0.12 10.61 -7.07
C SER A 98 1.36 10.85 -7.34
N ARG A 99 1.66 11.10 -8.61
CA ARG A 99 2.98 11.46 -9.10
C ARG A 99 2.85 12.61 -10.09
N ASP A 100 3.42 13.75 -9.75
CA ASP A 100 3.61 14.86 -10.68
C ASP A 100 4.99 14.74 -11.31
N ILE A 101 5.04 14.79 -12.63
CA ILE A 101 6.30 14.80 -13.40
C ILE A 101 6.41 16.15 -14.09
N SER A 102 7.50 16.87 -13.85
CA SER A 102 7.95 17.99 -14.68
C SER A 102 9.25 17.60 -15.38
N ARG A 103 9.25 17.60 -16.71
CA ARG A 103 10.45 17.38 -17.51
C ARG A 103 10.93 18.71 -18.10
N SER A 104 12.23 18.84 -18.35
CA SER A 104 12.79 20.10 -18.86
C SER A 104 12.42 20.35 -20.33
N ASP A 105 12.07 19.30 -21.07
CA ASP A 105 11.69 19.29 -22.48
C ASP A 105 10.17 19.36 -22.73
N GLU A 106 9.35 19.10 -21.71
CA GLU A 106 7.89 19.19 -21.78
C GLU A 106 7.40 20.51 -21.16
N SER A 107 6.63 21.31 -21.91
CA SER A 107 6.01 22.54 -21.40
C SER A 107 4.88 22.31 -20.38
N GLY A 108 4.65 21.07 -19.94
CA GLY A 108 3.51 20.65 -19.14
C GLY A 108 3.90 19.71 -17.99
N LYS A 109 3.11 19.75 -16.92
CA LYS A 109 3.21 18.80 -15.81
C LYS A 109 2.31 17.60 -16.08
N ARG A 110 2.86 16.38 -16.04
CA ARG A 110 2.07 15.15 -16.16
C ARG A 110 1.73 14.61 -14.78
N LEU A 111 0.47 14.74 -14.39
CA LEU A 111 -0.06 14.14 -13.16
C LEU A 111 -0.57 12.72 -13.44
N LYS A 112 -0.05 11.73 -12.71
CA LYS A 112 -0.64 10.38 -12.60
C LYS A 112 -1.22 10.21 -11.20
N ARG A 113 -2.48 9.76 -11.09
CA ARG A 113 -3.14 9.49 -9.81
C ARG A 113 -3.86 8.15 -9.83
N VAL A 114 -3.82 7.43 -8.72
CA VAL A 114 -4.66 6.26 -8.46
C VAL A 114 -5.33 6.42 -7.10
N ARG A 115 -6.56 5.93 -6.99
CA ARG A 115 -7.26 5.76 -5.72
C ARG A 115 -7.70 4.31 -5.60
N LYS A 116 -7.31 3.65 -4.53
CA LYS A 116 -7.77 2.31 -4.17
C LYS A 116 -8.57 2.38 -2.89
N VAL A 117 -9.72 1.72 -2.90
CA VAL A 117 -10.58 1.57 -1.73
C VAL A 117 -10.79 0.09 -1.55
N TYR A 118 -10.38 -0.43 -0.41
CA TYR A 118 -10.40 -1.86 -0.16
C TYR A 118 -11.00 -2.15 1.21
N ARG A 119 -12.02 -2.99 1.24
CA ARG A 119 -12.62 -3.48 2.49
C ARG A 119 -11.85 -4.73 2.91
N LEU A 120 -11.16 -4.65 4.05
CA LEU A 120 -10.48 -5.81 4.59
C LEU A 120 -11.51 -6.89 4.97
N PRO A 121 -11.22 -8.17 4.68
CA PRO A 121 -12.01 -9.27 5.20
C PRO A 121 -12.21 -9.15 6.72
N TYR A 122 -13.37 -9.60 7.21
CA TYR A 122 -13.80 -9.38 8.59
C TYR A 122 -12.80 -9.88 9.63
N HIS A 123 -12.05 -10.95 9.34
CA HIS A 123 -11.07 -11.50 10.27
C HIS A 123 -9.80 -10.67 10.40
N TYR A 124 -9.56 -9.65 9.57
CA TYR A 124 -8.47 -8.68 9.75
C TYR A 124 -8.97 -7.36 10.34
N ASP A 125 -8.08 -6.65 11.04
CA ASP A 125 -8.38 -5.36 11.65
C ASP A 125 -7.64 -4.21 10.96
N VAL A 126 -8.37 -3.33 10.30
CA VAL A 126 -7.77 -2.12 9.70
C VAL A 126 -7.13 -1.21 10.74
N ALA A 127 -7.53 -1.27 12.02
CA ALA A 127 -6.92 -0.48 13.08
C ALA A 127 -5.49 -0.92 13.41
N THR A 128 -5.09 -2.13 13.00
CA THR A 128 -3.73 -2.66 13.17
C THR A 128 -2.83 -2.37 11.97
N LEU A 129 -3.28 -1.50 11.06
CA LEU A 129 -2.56 -1.21 9.83
C LEU A 129 -1.20 -0.57 10.13
N ILE A 130 -0.16 -1.20 9.61
CA ILE A 130 1.21 -0.70 9.64
C ILE A 130 1.73 -0.52 8.22
N THR A 131 2.68 0.39 8.07
CA THR A 131 3.31 0.69 6.78
C THR A 131 4.81 0.67 6.92
N ALA A 132 5.48 -0.01 5.99
CA ALA A 132 6.93 0.03 5.87
C ALA A 132 7.31 0.66 4.52
N SER A 133 8.33 1.52 4.54
CA SER A 133 8.82 2.20 3.33
C SER A 133 10.21 1.68 2.97
N TYR A 134 10.36 1.24 1.72
CA TYR A 134 11.59 0.79 1.11
C TYR A 134 11.93 1.66 -0.09
N ASP A 135 13.17 1.58 -0.55
CA ASP A 135 13.68 2.26 -1.74
C ASP A 135 12.84 2.02 -3.00
N TRP A 136 12.23 0.84 -3.10
CA TRP A 136 11.53 0.36 -4.29
C TRP A 136 10.03 0.13 -4.09
N ALA A 137 9.52 0.23 -2.86
CA ALA A 137 8.12 -0.03 -2.55
C ALA A 137 7.65 0.55 -1.22
N ILE A 138 6.35 0.76 -1.10
CA ILE A 138 5.67 0.83 0.20
C ILE A 138 4.93 -0.47 0.44
N VAL A 139 5.06 -0.99 1.64
CA VAL A 139 4.33 -2.17 2.09
C VAL A 139 3.27 -1.73 3.10
N ILE A 140 2.06 -2.26 2.94
CA ILE A 140 0.96 -2.07 3.88
C ILE A 140 0.59 -3.44 4.43
N GLU A 141 0.52 -3.56 5.76
CA GLU A 141 0.10 -4.78 6.44
C GLU A 141 -1.03 -4.48 7.42
N ALA A 142 -1.94 -5.42 7.62
CA ALA A 142 -2.94 -5.38 8.68
C ALA A 142 -3.11 -6.78 9.28
N PHE A 143 -3.18 -6.87 10.59
CA PHE A 143 -3.14 -8.15 11.31
C PHE A 143 -4.54 -8.72 11.54
N ARG A 144 -4.57 -10.03 11.74
CA ARG A 144 -5.76 -10.77 12.11
C ARG A 144 -6.28 -10.30 13.47
N ARG A 145 -7.59 -10.10 13.55
CA ARG A 145 -8.31 -9.76 14.78
C ARG A 145 -8.11 -10.87 15.81
N VAL A 146 -7.96 -10.47 17.06
CA VAL A 146 -7.97 -11.36 18.22
C VAL A 146 -9.27 -11.12 18.98
N ASP A 147 -10.02 -12.18 19.24
CA ASP A 147 -11.22 -12.12 20.07
C ASP A 147 -10.84 -11.71 21.50
N VAL A 148 -11.46 -10.64 21.99
CA VAL A 148 -11.12 -10.03 23.28
C VAL A 148 -11.39 -10.98 24.45
N ARG A 149 -12.42 -11.84 24.35
CA ARG A 149 -12.84 -12.78 25.39
C ARG A 149 -11.99 -14.03 25.43
N THR A 150 -11.72 -14.61 24.26
CA THR A 150 -10.99 -15.88 24.17
C THR A 150 -9.48 -15.71 23.96
N LYS A 151 -9.02 -14.50 23.63
CA LYS A 151 -7.63 -14.18 23.25
C LYS A 151 -7.11 -15.01 22.07
N ARG A 152 -8.02 -15.57 21.26
CA ARG A 152 -7.71 -16.36 20.07
C ARG A 152 -7.98 -15.56 18.79
N PRO A 153 -7.24 -15.80 17.70
CA PRO A 153 -7.52 -15.18 16.41
C PRO A 153 -8.96 -15.50 15.93
N ILE A 154 -9.64 -14.51 15.34
CA ILE A 154 -10.99 -14.70 14.78
C ILE A 154 -10.91 -15.70 13.62
N PRO A 155 -11.73 -16.78 13.60
CA PRO A 155 -11.68 -17.81 12.56
C PRO A 155 -11.77 -17.25 11.14
N ILE A 156 -10.96 -17.78 10.24
CA ILE A 156 -11.04 -17.42 8.81
C ILE A 156 -12.22 -18.17 8.23
N ARG A 157 -13.26 -17.43 7.88
CA ARG A 157 -14.37 -17.97 7.09
C ARG A 157 -14.05 -17.67 5.64
N ARG A 158 -13.77 -18.71 4.83
CA ARG A 158 -13.90 -18.55 3.38
C ARG A 158 -15.31 -18.01 3.15
N ALA A 159 -15.42 -16.94 2.36
CA ALA A 159 -16.73 -16.58 1.84
C ALA A 159 -17.25 -17.83 1.14
N GLU A 160 -18.44 -18.31 1.53
CA GLU A 160 -19.17 -19.22 0.67
C GLU A 160 -19.36 -18.46 -0.63
N THR A 161 -18.56 -18.78 -1.65
CA THR A 161 -18.94 -18.53 -3.03
C THR A 161 -20.22 -19.32 -3.21
N LEU A 162 -21.36 -18.67 -2.97
CA LEU A 162 -22.60 -19.06 -3.61
C LEU A 162 -22.31 -19.04 -5.11
N THR A 163 -22.29 -20.26 -5.64
CA THR A 163 -22.28 -20.70 -7.05
C THR A 163 -22.72 -19.65 -8.06
#